data_AF-A0A497LET6-F1
#
_entry.id   AF-A0A497LET6-F1
#
_cell.length_a   1.000
_cell.length_b   1.000
_cell.length_c   1.000
_cell.angle_alpha   90.00
_cell.angle_beta   90.00
_cell.angle_gamma   90.00
#
_symmetry.space_group_name_H-M   'P 1'
#
loop_
_entity.id
_entity.type
_entity.pdbx_description
1 polymer ?
#
loop_
_entity_poly.entity_id
_entity_poly.type
_entity_poly.pdbx_seq_one_letter_code
_entity_poly.pdbx_strand_id
1 'polypeptide(L)'
;MLQKREYLNEKLEKHILNFSRRIAGSCKIKAVCICGDYASGFCNKEMVVEVLLVIHRFQPRLMSYVKTFDDRNILVFAVDDWVFERDVERGFLGEALAGRIIFPYVPLLNEEYLRFQEVKLKKRLIVELLENLVLSFPELSYEFRIKPEYFMYETMLNMTRVFPPLVYSLLNLMRKEVKKRNIELMAHGFSEALKELEKEGFIKFSNGYLRISEEFVEHARSRKVSFINFFRTAQKTTQRTLFTTLLGVFPKVMNVFSQSKELFLKSRKNAEEELMLVRGLEDPQRFLYIPTARGLVPLADRMDIESFVRKTLSASEDVKFKIKRVGGVLNDVYLVEASPLNGEQKFIVKRFKNWSSFKWFPLALWTLGTRTFAVSGRSRLERECAINQFLHSRGYRVPRILHVNHNE
;
A
#
# COMPACT_ATOMS: atom_id res chain seq x y z
N MET A 1 -23.55 -11.85 -3.28
CA MET A 1 -23.36 -13.03 -4.17
C MET A 1 -22.32 -12.76 -5.26
N LEU A 2 -21.08 -12.35 -4.91
CA LEU A 2 -20.06 -11.99 -5.90
C LEU A 2 -19.04 -13.10 -6.20
N GLN A 3 -19.21 -14.31 -5.64
CA GLN A 3 -18.29 -15.42 -5.81
C GLN A 3 -18.94 -16.62 -6.52
N LYS A 4 -19.29 -16.46 -7.80
CA LYS A 4 -19.81 -17.59 -8.60
C LYS A 4 -18.65 -18.46 -9.13
N ARG A 5 -18.32 -19.45 -8.30
CA ARG A 5 -17.94 -20.87 -8.47
C ARG A 5 -17.63 -21.51 -9.85
N GLU A 6 -17.25 -20.81 -10.91
CA GLU A 6 -17.04 -21.49 -12.22
C GLU A 6 -15.92 -22.55 -12.23
N TYR A 7 -14.97 -22.49 -11.29
CA TYR A 7 -13.82 -23.42 -11.20
C TYR A 7 -13.78 -24.26 -9.92
N LEU A 8 -14.73 -24.11 -8.99
CA LEU A 8 -14.72 -24.87 -7.74
C LEU A 8 -15.47 -26.19 -7.94
N ASN A 9 -14.74 -27.29 -7.98
CA ASN A 9 -15.32 -28.63 -8.06
C ASN A 9 -15.99 -28.99 -6.72
N GLU A 10 -17.29 -29.34 -6.74
CA GLU A 10 -18.02 -29.78 -5.53
C GLU A 10 -17.34 -30.95 -4.81
N LYS A 11 -16.67 -31.84 -5.56
CA LYS A 11 -15.89 -32.94 -4.99
C LYS A 11 -14.75 -32.37 -4.14
N LEU A 12 -14.01 -31.38 -4.63
CA LEU A 12 -12.90 -30.75 -3.91
C LEU A 12 -13.39 -30.03 -2.65
N GLU A 13 -14.48 -29.26 -2.75
CA GLU A 13 -15.09 -28.57 -1.60
C GLU A 13 -15.46 -29.54 -0.47
N LYS A 14 -16.18 -30.62 -0.79
CA LYS A 14 -16.54 -31.66 0.19
C LYS A 14 -15.30 -32.30 0.83
N HIS A 15 -14.24 -32.51 0.05
CA HIS A 15 -12.98 -33.08 0.57
C HIS A 15 -12.25 -32.12 1.51
N ILE A 16 -12.18 -30.83 1.17
CA ILE A 16 -11.59 -29.80 2.04
C ILE A 16 -12.36 -29.75 3.35
N LEU A 17 -13.70 -29.64 3.31
CA LEU A 17 -14.52 -29.59 4.52
C LEU A 17 -14.38 -30.85 5.39
N ASN A 18 -14.34 -32.04 4.77
CA ASN A 18 -14.11 -33.28 5.51
C ASN A 18 -12.72 -33.35 6.14
N PHE A 19 -11.69 -32.87 5.44
CA PHE A 19 -10.35 -32.80 6.00
C PHE A 19 -10.25 -31.78 7.14
N SER A 20 -10.87 -30.61 6.98
CA SER A 20 -10.99 -29.59 8.02
C SER A 20 -11.69 -30.12 9.29
N ARG A 21 -12.77 -30.90 9.14
CA ARG A 21 -13.44 -31.58 10.27
C ARG A 21 -12.51 -32.56 10.99
N ARG A 22 -11.73 -33.35 10.26
CA ARG A 22 -10.75 -34.27 10.85
C ARG A 22 -9.66 -33.52 11.61
N ILE A 23 -9.17 -32.40 11.07
CA ILE A 23 -8.17 -31.55 11.73
C ILE A 23 -8.73 -30.90 13.00
N ALA A 24 -9.97 -30.40 12.95
CA ALA A 24 -10.62 -29.77 14.09
C ALA A 24 -10.96 -30.75 15.21
N GLY A 25 -11.17 -32.04 14.88
CA GLY A 25 -11.56 -33.05 15.86
C GLY A 25 -12.91 -32.71 16.48
N SER A 26 -12.97 -32.60 17.80
CA SER A 26 -14.16 -32.17 18.55
C SER A 26 -14.31 -30.65 18.65
N CYS A 27 -13.29 -29.87 18.25
CA CYS A 27 -13.35 -28.42 18.32
C CYS A 27 -14.32 -27.84 17.28
N LYS A 28 -15.02 -26.76 17.65
CA LYS A 28 -15.93 -26.05 16.74
C LYS A 28 -15.14 -25.31 15.67
N ILE A 29 -15.43 -25.59 14.39
CA ILE A 29 -14.90 -24.80 13.28
C ILE A 29 -15.63 -23.47 13.22
N LYS A 30 -14.88 -22.37 13.23
CA LYS A 30 -15.41 -21.01 13.13
C LYS A 30 -15.58 -20.58 11.69
N ALA A 31 -14.58 -20.84 10.84
CA ALA A 31 -14.62 -20.54 9.41
C ALA A 31 -13.63 -21.40 8.61
N VAL A 32 -13.93 -21.54 7.31
CA VAL A 32 -13.04 -22.21 6.33
C VAL A 32 -13.07 -21.41 5.02
N CYS A 33 -11.91 -21.11 4.46
CA CYS A 33 -11.81 -20.55 3.11
C CYS A 33 -10.60 -21.05 2.34
N ILE A 34 -10.73 -21.09 1.00
CA ILE A 34 -9.62 -21.30 0.07
C ILE A 34 -8.97 -19.95 -0.20
N CYS A 35 -7.65 -19.90 -0.20
CA CYS A 35 -6.85 -18.69 -0.37
C CYS A 35 -5.78 -18.88 -1.45
N GLY A 36 -4.99 -17.82 -1.71
CA GLY A 36 -3.83 -17.88 -2.59
C GLY A 36 -4.17 -17.96 -4.07
N ASP A 37 -3.31 -18.64 -4.83
CA ASP A 37 -3.36 -18.68 -6.30
C ASP A 37 -4.68 -19.29 -6.82
N TYR A 38 -5.17 -20.35 -6.15
CA TYR A 38 -6.44 -20.98 -6.51
C TYR A 38 -7.62 -20.01 -6.39
N ALA A 39 -7.70 -19.25 -5.29
CA ALA A 39 -8.76 -18.29 -5.07
C ALA A 39 -8.68 -17.10 -6.05
N SER A 40 -7.46 -16.76 -6.50
CA SER A 40 -7.19 -15.71 -7.48
C SER A 40 -7.48 -16.13 -8.94
N GLY A 41 -8.02 -17.33 -9.14
CA GLY A 41 -8.40 -17.85 -10.46
C GLY A 41 -7.29 -18.61 -11.19
N PHE A 42 -6.16 -18.88 -10.53
CA PHE A 42 -5.05 -19.63 -11.11
C PHE A 42 -5.06 -21.08 -10.60
N CYS A 43 -5.57 -21.99 -11.43
CA CYS A 43 -5.89 -23.38 -11.05
C CYS A 43 -5.11 -24.43 -11.86
N ASN A 44 -3.77 -24.43 -11.81
CA ASN A 44 -2.98 -25.54 -12.37
C ASN A 44 -3.14 -26.81 -11.49
N LYS A 45 -3.17 -28.00 -12.09
CA LYS A 45 -3.22 -29.28 -11.36
C LYS A 45 -2.02 -29.48 -10.43
N GLU A 46 -0.86 -28.95 -10.81
CA GLU A 46 0.38 -29.02 -10.03
C GLU A 46 0.41 -28.04 -8.84
N MET A 47 -0.53 -27.10 -8.77
CA MET A 47 -0.53 -26.09 -7.72
C MET A 47 -1.26 -26.54 -6.47
N VAL A 48 -0.69 -26.12 -5.33
CA VAL A 48 -1.20 -26.41 -4.00
C VAL A 48 -2.45 -25.58 -3.75
N VAL A 49 -3.51 -26.22 -3.26
CA VAL A 49 -4.71 -25.52 -2.79
C VAL A 49 -4.48 -25.11 -1.34
N GLU A 50 -4.34 -23.81 -1.10
CA GLU A 50 -4.21 -23.26 0.24
C GLU A 50 -5.57 -23.05 0.90
N VAL A 51 -5.71 -23.49 2.15
CA VAL A 51 -6.93 -23.38 2.94
C VAL A 51 -6.60 -22.75 4.28
N LEU A 52 -7.34 -21.70 4.66
CA LEU A 52 -7.36 -21.17 6.01
C LEU A 52 -8.51 -21.83 6.78
N LEU A 53 -8.18 -22.42 7.93
CA LEU A 53 -9.10 -23.10 8.82
C LEU A 53 -9.03 -22.45 10.21
N VAL A 54 -10.09 -21.73 10.59
CA VAL A 54 -10.19 -21.07 11.90
C VAL A 54 -11.02 -21.94 12.83
N ILE A 55 -10.45 -22.33 13.97
CA ILE A 55 -11.02 -23.29 14.91
C ILE A 55 -11.09 -22.63 16.29
N HIS A 56 -12.21 -22.80 16.99
CA HIS A 56 -12.37 -22.27 18.34
C HIS A 56 -11.60 -23.12 19.35
N ARG A 57 -10.77 -22.47 20.18
CA ARG A 57 -9.97 -23.10 21.27
C ARG A 57 -9.06 -24.23 20.79
N PHE A 58 -8.42 -24.05 19.65
CA PHE A 58 -7.51 -25.02 19.05
C PHE A 58 -6.18 -25.07 19.82
N GLN A 59 -5.94 -26.18 20.52
CA GLN A 59 -4.80 -26.33 21.43
C GLN A 59 -3.42 -26.22 20.77
N PRO A 60 -3.20 -26.67 19.52
CA PRO A 60 -1.93 -26.40 18.83
C PRO A 60 -1.70 -24.91 18.53
N ARG A 61 -2.74 -24.07 18.67
CA ARG A 61 -2.80 -22.62 18.37
C ARG A 61 -2.58 -22.25 16.90
N LEU A 62 -1.59 -22.86 16.25
CA LEU A 62 -1.29 -22.74 14.84
C LEU A 62 -0.57 -24.01 14.36
N MET A 63 -1.08 -24.64 13.31
CA MET A 63 -0.47 -25.83 12.72
C MET A 63 -0.75 -25.89 11.21
N SER A 64 0.16 -26.50 10.45
CA SER A 64 -0.06 -26.79 9.03
C SER A 64 -0.28 -28.29 8.79
N TYR A 65 -1.21 -28.59 7.90
CA TYR A 65 -1.53 -29.94 7.48
C TYR A 65 -1.51 -30.05 5.96
N VAL A 66 -0.99 -31.15 5.45
CA VAL A 66 -0.91 -31.42 4.01
C VAL A 66 -1.65 -32.71 3.72
N LYS A 67 -2.45 -32.70 2.65
CA LYS A 67 -3.10 -33.91 2.14
C LYS A 67 -3.17 -33.88 0.62
N THR A 68 -2.79 -34.98 0.00
CA THR A 68 -2.92 -35.14 -1.46
C THR A 68 -4.30 -35.71 -1.80
N PHE A 69 -4.92 -35.18 -2.85
CA PHE A 69 -6.23 -35.59 -3.36
C PHE A 69 -6.30 -35.40 -4.88
N ASP A 70 -6.63 -36.45 -5.64
CA ASP A 70 -6.66 -36.46 -7.11
C ASP A 70 -5.42 -35.77 -7.72
N ASP A 71 -4.22 -36.19 -7.27
CA ASP A 71 -2.90 -35.65 -7.64
C ASP A 71 -2.66 -34.16 -7.32
N ARG A 72 -3.53 -33.55 -6.50
CA ARG A 72 -3.37 -32.18 -5.99
C ARG A 72 -3.03 -32.16 -4.51
N ASN A 73 -2.11 -31.30 -4.13
CA ASN A 73 -1.78 -31.08 -2.72
C ASN A 73 -2.70 -30.01 -2.12
N ILE A 74 -3.32 -30.31 -0.99
CA ILE A 74 -4.11 -29.38 -0.18
C ILE A 74 -3.29 -29.04 1.05
N LEU A 75 -3.01 -27.75 1.25
CA LEU A 75 -2.31 -27.21 2.42
C LEU A 75 -3.32 -26.46 3.30
N VAL A 76 -3.55 -26.96 4.51
CA VAL A 76 -4.45 -26.34 5.48
C VAL A 76 -3.64 -25.65 6.57
N PHE A 77 -3.83 -24.34 6.71
CA PHE A 77 -3.39 -23.54 7.84
C PHE A 77 -4.49 -23.56 8.91
N ALA A 78 -4.34 -24.42 9.91
CA ALA A 78 -5.25 -24.53 11.03
C ALA A 78 -4.81 -23.60 12.16
N VAL A 79 -5.69 -22.69 12.56
CA VAL A 79 -5.39 -21.65 13.55
C VAL A 79 -6.51 -21.54 14.58
N ASP A 80 -6.11 -21.27 15.82
CA ASP A 80 -7.01 -20.88 16.89
C ASP A 80 -7.62 -19.50 16.63
N ASP A 81 -8.92 -19.34 16.90
CA ASP A 81 -9.64 -18.09 16.60
C ASP A 81 -9.06 -16.88 17.33
N TRP A 82 -8.60 -17.03 18.57
CA TRP A 82 -7.94 -15.95 19.30
C TRP A 82 -6.61 -15.53 18.65
N VAL A 83 -5.84 -16.48 18.09
CA VAL A 83 -4.60 -16.15 17.38
C VAL A 83 -4.90 -15.41 16.08
N PHE A 84 -5.87 -15.90 15.31
CA PHE A 84 -6.26 -15.28 14.04
C PHE A 84 -6.82 -13.88 14.24
N GLU A 85 -7.72 -13.69 15.21
CA GLU A 85 -8.32 -12.39 15.51
C GLU A 85 -7.29 -11.38 16.01
N ARG A 86 -6.28 -11.83 16.77
CA ARG A 86 -5.15 -10.95 17.16
C ARG A 86 -4.26 -10.58 15.99
N ASP A 87 -4.08 -11.48 15.02
CA ASP A 87 -3.36 -11.14 13.78
C ASP A 87 -4.13 -10.08 12.98
N VAL A 88 -5.47 -10.20 12.92
CA VAL A 88 -6.36 -9.21 12.30
C VAL A 88 -6.37 -7.87 13.05
N GLU A 89 -6.36 -7.88 14.38
CA GLU A 89 -6.45 -6.66 15.19
C GLU A 89 -5.12 -5.93 15.36
N ARG A 90 -4.01 -6.66 15.43
CA ARG A 90 -2.71 -6.11 15.88
C ARG A 90 -1.52 -6.55 15.06
N GLY A 91 -1.72 -7.36 14.02
CA GLY A 91 -0.61 -7.88 13.22
C GLY A 91 0.28 -8.83 14.03
N PHE A 92 -0.32 -9.59 14.95
CA PHE A 92 0.40 -10.44 15.90
C PHE A 92 1.41 -11.39 15.23
N LEU A 93 1.13 -11.85 14.01
CA LEU A 93 2.01 -12.72 13.21
C LEU A 93 2.58 -11.99 11.99
N GLY A 94 2.61 -10.65 12.00
CA GLY A 94 2.99 -9.85 10.83
C GLY A 94 2.07 -10.10 9.64
N GLU A 95 0.77 -10.23 9.91
CA GLU A 95 -0.28 -10.48 8.91
C GLU A 95 -0.08 -11.79 8.13
N ALA A 96 0.73 -12.72 8.62
CA ALA A 96 1.01 -13.94 7.90
C ALA A 96 -0.26 -14.78 7.65
N LEU A 97 -1.23 -14.77 8.58
CA LEU A 97 -2.51 -15.48 8.42
C LEU A 97 -3.60 -14.54 7.96
N ALA A 98 -3.71 -13.38 8.60
CA ALA A 98 -4.69 -12.34 8.27
C ALA A 98 -4.53 -11.84 6.82
N GLY A 99 -3.30 -11.84 6.29
CA GLY A 99 -3.00 -11.48 4.91
C GLY A 99 -3.74 -12.31 3.86
N ARG A 100 -4.16 -13.53 4.20
CA ARG A 100 -4.90 -14.42 3.29
C ARG A 100 -6.30 -13.90 2.94
N ILE A 101 -6.91 -13.11 3.82
CA ILE A 101 -8.24 -12.51 3.60
C ILE A 101 -8.16 -11.06 3.11
N ILE A 102 -6.95 -10.50 2.94
CA ILE A 102 -6.75 -9.22 2.22
C ILE A 102 -6.99 -9.44 0.72
N PHE A 103 -6.43 -10.53 0.20
CA PHE A 103 -6.53 -10.97 -1.19
C PHE A 103 -7.83 -11.75 -1.46
N PRO A 104 -8.17 -12.04 -2.72
CA PRO A 104 -9.33 -12.87 -3.04
C PRO A 104 -9.25 -14.23 -2.31
N TYR A 105 -10.35 -14.59 -1.66
CA TYR A 105 -10.55 -15.88 -0.99
C TYR A 105 -11.93 -16.43 -1.35
N VAL A 106 -12.10 -17.75 -1.23
CA VAL A 106 -13.38 -18.44 -1.44
C VAL A 106 -13.87 -19.02 -0.11
N PRO A 107 -14.93 -18.48 0.51
CA PRO A 107 -15.48 -18.99 1.75
C PRO A 107 -16.18 -20.32 1.49
N LEU A 108 -15.81 -21.34 2.26
CA LEU A 108 -16.47 -22.64 2.28
C LEU A 108 -17.38 -22.79 3.51
N LEU A 109 -17.07 -22.07 4.59
CA LEU A 109 -17.86 -22.06 5.82
C LEU A 109 -17.75 -20.71 6.52
N ASN A 110 -18.91 -20.16 6.90
CA ASN A 110 -19.07 -18.89 7.64
C ASN A 110 -18.43 -17.67 6.94
N GLU A 111 -19.00 -17.31 5.79
CA GLU A 111 -18.61 -16.13 5.00
C GLU A 111 -18.74 -14.83 5.80
N GLU A 112 -19.78 -14.70 6.64
CA GLU A 112 -20.01 -13.51 7.45
C GLU A 112 -18.85 -13.23 8.42
N TYR A 113 -18.36 -14.27 9.10
CA TYR A 113 -17.18 -14.13 9.97
C TYR A 113 -15.94 -13.70 9.18
N LEU A 114 -15.69 -14.31 8.02
CA LEU A 114 -14.52 -13.99 7.20
C LEU A 114 -14.57 -12.56 6.67
N ARG A 115 -15.74 -12.12 6.17
CA ARG A 115 -15.96 -10.76 5.71
C ARG A 115 -15.83 -9.74 6.84
N PHE A 116 -16.35 -10.05 8.02
CA PHE A 116 -16.17 -9.20 9.20
C PHE A 116 -14.69 -9.01 9.54
N GLN A 117 -13.91 -10.09 9.56
CA GLN A 117 -12.46 -10.02 9.83
C GLN A 117 -11.70 -9.32 8.69
N GLU A 118 -12.11 -9.49 7.43
CA GLU A 118 -11.54 -8.81 6.27
C GLU A 118 -11.71 -7.29 6.38
N VAL A 119 -12.94 -6.82 6.61
CA VAL A 119 -13.24 -5.39 6.73
C VAL A 119 -12.49 -4.79 7.92
N LYS A 120 -12.47 -5.50 9.06
CA LYS A 120 -11.73 -5.09 10.25
C LYS A 120 -10.23 -4.94 9.99
N LEU A 121 -9.62 -5.91 9.30
CA LEU A 121 -8.21 -5.86 8.90
C LEU A 121 -7.93 -4.70 7.95
N LYS A 122 -8.71 -4.58 6.86
CA LYS A 122 -8.54 -3.53 5.84
C LYS A 122 -8.69 -2.14 6.45
N LYS A 123 -9.64 -1.96 7.36
CA LYS A 123 -9.83 -0.72 8.12
C LYS A 123 -8.58 -0.35 8.93
N ARG A 124 -8.03 -1.30 9.69
CA ARG A 124 -6.78 -1.10 10.45
C ARG A 124 -5.63 -0.68 9.54
N LEU A 125 -5.45 -1.39 8.43
CA LEU A 125 -4.40 -1.09 7.44
C LEU A 125 -4.59 0.29 6.80
N ILE A 126 -5.83 0.69 6.46
CA ILE A 126 -6.12 2.04 5.95
C ILE A 126 -5.70 3.10 6.98
N VAL A 127 -6.07 2.92 8.25
CA VAL A 127 -5.71 3.85 9.33
C VAL A 127 -4.19 3.97 9.45
N GLU A 128 -3.46 2.85 9.48
CA GLU A 128 -2.00 2.83 9.51
C GLU A 128 -1.39 3.56 8.29
N LEU A 129 -1.96 3.38 7.09
CA LEU A 129 -1.52 4.06 5.88
C LEU A 129 -1.80 5.57 5.93
N LEU A 130 -2.93 5.99 6.49
CA LEU A 130 -3.27 7.40 6.70
C LEU A 130 -2.32 8.05 7.71
N GLU A 131 -2.05 7.39 8.85
CA GLU A 131 -1.07 7.86 9.84
C GLU A 131 0.32 8.01 9.19
N ASN A 132 0.75 7.02 8.40
CA ASN A 132 2.01 7.07 7.68
C ASN A 132 2.07 8.22 6.66
N LEU A 133 0.97 8.51 5.96
CA LEU A 133 0.87 9.67 5.07
C LEU A 133 1.00 10.98 5.84
N VAL A 134 0.29 11.12 6.96
CA VAL A 134 0.37 12.31 7.82
C VAL A 134 1.79 12.51 8.37
N LEU A 135 2.45 11.44 8.81
CA LEU A 135 3.82 11.54 9.32
C LEU A 135 4.84 11.84 8.22
N SER A 136 4.60 11.34 7.00
CA SER A 136 5.48 11.54 5.84
C SER A 136 5.29 12.90 5.16
N PHE A 137 4.12 13.51 5.36
CA PHE A 137 3.71 14.79 4.80
C PHE A 137 2.84 15.59 5.81
N PRO A 138 3.42 16.05 6.93
CA PRO A 138 2.66 16.70 7.99
C PRO A 138 1.91 17.95 7.54
N GLU A 139 2.51 18.75 6.66
CA GLU A 139 1.96 20.01 6.18
C GLU A 139 1.01 19.81 5.00
N LEU A 140 1.28 18.84 4.11
CA LEU A 140 0.46 18.60 2.92
C LEU A 140 -0.73 17.65 3.16
N SER A 141 -0.72 16.91 4.28
CA SER A 141 -1.74 15.91 4.59
C SER A 141 -3.18 16.43 4.60
N TYR A 142 -3.39 17.71 4.93
CA TYR A 142 -4.71 18.37 4.89
C TYR A 142 -5.25 18.59 3.47
N GLU A 143 -4.35 18.61 2.48
CA GLU A 143 -4.64 19.02 1.10
C GLU A 143 -4.70 17.83 0.14
N PHE A 144 -4.21 16.66 0.56
CA PHE A 144 -4.23 15.47 -0.28
C PHE A 144 -5.64 15.12 -0.77
N ARG A 145 -5.71 14.75 -2.05
CA ARG A 145 -6.85 14.11 -2.68
C ARG A 145 -6.46 12.68 -3.00
N ILE A 146 -6.98 11.74 -2.22
CA ILE A 146 -6.57 10.34 -2.25
C ILE A 146 -7.64 9.54 -2.99
N LYS A 147 -7.25 8.78 -4.01
CA LYS A 147 -8.13 7.81 -4.64
C LYS A 147 -8.21 6.54 -3.80
N PRO A 148 -9.39 5.91 -3.60
CA PRO A 148 -9.54 4.68 -2.79
C PRO A 148 -8.57 3.55 -3.16
N GLU A 149 -8.24 3.43 -4.44
CA GLU A 149 -7.33 2.44 -5.00
C GLU A 149 -5.92 2.52 -4.39
N TYR A 150 -5.52 3.69 -3.89
CA TYR A 150 -4.27 3.90 -3.16
C TYR A 150 -4.07 2.85 -2.06
N PHE A 151 -5.08 2.64 -1.21
CA PHE A 151 -4.94 1.78 -0.04
C PHE A 151 -4.75 0.33 -0.44
N MET A 152 -5.48 -0.13 -1.45
CA MET A 152 -5.32 -1.48 -1.98
C MET A 152 -3.91 -1.69 -2.53
N TYR A 153 -3.43 -0.83 -3.42
CA TYR A 153 -2.12 -0.99 -4.04
C TYR A 153 -0.97 -0.82 -3.03
N GLU A 154 -1.06 0.14 -2.12
CA GLU A 154 -0.04 0.33 -1.08
C GLU A 154 -0.02 -0.84 -0.10
N THR A 155 -1.17 -1.42 0.27
CA THR A 155 -1.22 -2.65 1.06
C THR A 155 -0.56 -3.82 0.31
N MET A 156 -0.88 -4.03 -0.97
CA MET A 156 -0.23 -5.08 -1.78
C MET A 156 1.29 -4.93 -1.79
N LEU A 157 1.77 -3.70 -2.00
CA LEU A 157 3.20 -3.39 -2.05
C LEU A 157 3.88 -3.56 -0.68
N ASN A 158 3.19 -3.20 0.41
CA ASN A 158 3.74 -3.40 1.75
C ASN A 158 3.86 -4.89 2.09
N MET A 159 2.89 -5.72 1.69
CA MET A 159 2.94 -7.17 1.92
C MET A 159 4.14 -7.85 1.24
N THR A 160 4.61 -7.37 0.07
CA THR A 160 5.83 -7.93 -0.56
C THR A 160 7.10 -7.65 0.20
N ARG A 161 7.16 -6.49 0.89
CA ARG A 161 8.31 -6.11 1.71
C ARG A 161 8.39 -6.97 2.98
N VAL A 162 7.23 -7.38 3.50
CA VAL A 162 7.12 -8.22 4.70
C VAL A 162 7.41 -9.69 4.37
N PHE A 163 6.84 -10.21 3.27
CA PHE A 163 6.96 -11.60 2.89
C PHE A 163 7.33 -11.71 1.40
N PRO A 164 8.64 -11.66 1.05
CA PRO A 164 9.09 -11.69 -0.35
C PRO A 164 8.53 -12.85 -1.20
N PRO A 165 8.36 -14.08 -0.68
CA PRO A 165 7.72 -15.15 -1.46
C PRO A 165 6.29 -14.84 -1.95
N LEU A 166 5.59 -13.87 -1.33
CA LEU A 166 4.27 -13.41 -1.76
C LEU A 166 4.30 -12.66 -3.09
N VAL A 167 5.47 -12.19 -3.54
CA VAL A 167 5.65 -11.55 -4.85
C VAL A 167 5.12 -12.45 -5.97
N TYR A 168 5.38 -13.76 -5.90
CA TYR A 168 4.88 -14.69 -6.92
C TYR A 168 3.35 -14.77 -6.96
N SER A 169 2.71 -14.91 -5.79
CA SER A 169 1.24 -14.96 -5.70
C SER A 169 0.59 -13.65 -6.17
N LEU A 170 1.21 -12.50 -5.89
CA LEU A 170 0.74 -11.22 -6.41
C LEU A 170 0.84 -11.12 -7.93
N LEU A 171 1.88 -11.69 -8.53
CA LEU A 171 2.00 -11.71 -9.99
C LEU A 171 0.89 -12.53 -10.63
N ASN A 172 0.58 -13.70 -10.05
CA ASN A 172 -0.54 -14.52 -10.50
C ASN A 172 -1.88 -13.79 -10.34
N LEU A 173 -2.07 -13.11 -9.21
CA LEU A 173 -3.25 -12.28 -8.96
C LEU A 173 -3.38 -11.15 -10.00
N MET A 174 -2.26 -10.59 -10.46
CA MET A 174 -2.20 -9.44 -11.37
C MET A 174 -2.03 -9.78 -12.85
N ARG A 175 -2.12 -11.06 -13.24
CA ARG A 175 -2.13 -11.49 -14.64
C ARG A 175 -3.30 -10.89 -15.40
N LYS A 176 -3.08 -10.51 -16.66
CA LYS A 176 -4.06 -9.74 -17.47
C LYS A 176 -5.44 -10.39 -17.51
N GLU A 177 -5.51 -11.71 -17.54
CA GLU A 177 -6.73 -12.51 -17.69
C GLU A 177 -7.63 -12.45 -16.43
N VAL A 178 -7.03 -12.33 -15.24
CA VAL A 178 -7.74 -12.37 -13.95
C VAL A 178 -7.66 -11.05 -13.16
N LYS A 179 -6.76 -10.14 -13.55
CA LYS A 179 -6.46 -8.87 -12.85
C LYS A 179 -7.71 -8.06 -12.54
N LYS A 180 -8.58 -7.83 -13.53
CA LYS A 180 -9.79 -7.00 -13.37
C LYS A 180 -10.70 -7.56 -12.29
N ARG A 181 -11.02 -8.85 -12.37
CA ARG A 181 -11.84 -9.56 -11.38
C ARG A 181 -11.22 -9.51 -9.98
N ASN A 182 -9.92 -9.77 -9.88
CA ASN A 182 -9.23 -9.81 -8.59
C ASN A 182 -9.19 -8.43 -7.92
N ILE A 183 -8.95 -7.37 -8.70
CA ILE A 183 -9.04 -5.99 -8.23
C ILE A 183 -10.45 -5.67 -7.73
N GLU A 184 -11.49 -6.01 -8.50
CA GLU A 184 -12.88 -5.76 -8.11
C GLU A 184 -13.25 -6.47 -6.80
N LEU A 185 -12.82 -7.72 -6.63
CA LEU A 185 -13.03 -8.49 -5.40
C LEU A 185 -12.34 -7.84 -4.20
N MET A 186 -11.07 -7.45 -4.34
CA MET A 186 -10.32 -6.80 -3.25
C MET A 186 -10.89 -5.43 -2.91
N ALA A 187 -11.23 -4.65 -3.93
CA ALA A 187 -11.74 -3.29 -3.80
C ALA A 187 -13.04 -3.23 -3.00
N HIS A 188 -13.86 -4.29 -3.03
CA HIS A 188 -15.10 -4.38 -2.25
C HIS A 188 -14.83 -4.23 -0.75
N GLY A 189 -13.96 -5.07 -0.17
CA GLY A 189 -13.64 -5.00 1.26
C GLY A 189 -12.97 -3.69 1.67
N PHE A 190 -12.14 -3.08 0.80
CA PHE A 190 -11.57 -1.76 1.05
C PHE A 190 -12.65 -0.68 1.03
N SER A 191 -13.60 -0.75 0.10
CA SER A 191 -14.71 0.19 0.02
C SER A 191 -15.62 0.13 1.24
N GLU A 192 -15.86 -1.06 1.79
CA GLU A 192 -16.59 -1.23 3.05
C GLU A 192 -15.85 -0.59 4.22
N ALA A 193 -14.55 -0.88 4.37
CA ALA A 193 -13.72 -0.30 5.42
C ALA A 193 -13.66 1.23 5.33
N LEU A 194 -13.54 1.79 4.13
CA LEU A 194 -13.56 3.24 3.91
C LEU A 194 -14.91 3.86 4.28
N LYS A 195 -16.03 3.21 3.99
CA LYS A 195 -17.36 3.70 4.40
C LYS A 195 -17.51 3.73 5.93
N GLU A 196 -16.94 2.76 6.65
CA GLU A 196 -16.92 2.81 8.11
C GLU A 196 -16.07 3.97 8.63
N LEU A 197 -14.88 4.19 8.05
CA LEU A 197 -13.98 5.28 8.46
C LEU A 197 -14.56 6.67 8.16
N GLU A 198 -15.36 6.81 7.10
CA GLU A 198 -16.11 8.03 6.83
C GLU A 198 -17.18 8.29 7.89
N LYS A 199 -17.94 7.25 8.28
CA LYS A 199 -18.93 7.34 9.36
C LYS A 199 -18.30 7.70 10.71
N GLU A 200 -17.09 7.23 10.96
CA GLU A 200 -16.30 7.55 12.15
C GLU A 200 -15.63 8.93 12.10
N GLY A 201 -15.72 9.65 10.98
CA GLY A 201 -15.19 11.01 10.84
C GLY A 201 -13.67 11.09 10.61
N PHE A 202 -12.98 9.96 10.42
CA PHE A 202 -11.54 9.96 10.12
C PHE A 202 -11.22 10.49 8.71
N ILE A 203 -12.19 10.34 7.80
CA ILE A 203 -12.05 10.74 6.39
C ILE A 203 -13.34 11.35 5.87
N LYS A 204 -13.25 12.08 4.76
CA LYS A 204 -14.41 12.66 4.05
C LYS A 204 -14.29 12.39 2.55
N PHE A 205 -15.36 11.89 1.92
CA PHE A 205 -15.41 11.78 0.47
C PHE A 205 -15.91 13.06 -0.19
N SER A 206 -15.27 13.45 -1.30
CA SER A 206 -15.67 14.58 -2.14
C SER A 206 -15.18 14.37 -3.56
N ASN A 207 -16.10 14.39 -4.53
CA ASN A 207 -15.81 14.30 -5.97
C ASN A 207 -14.98 13.06 -6.38
N GLY A 208 -15.24 11.91 -5.76
CA GLY A 208 -14.50 10.67 -6.03
C GLY A 208 -13.10 10.59 -5.39
N TYR A 209 -12.74 11.58 -4.56
CA TYR A 209 -11.51 11.59 -3.78
C TYR A 209 -11.82 11.59 -2.28
N LEU A 210 -10.90 11.03 -1.53
CA LEU A 210 -10.86 11.03 -0.08
C LEU A 210 -9.97 12.18 0.40
N ARG A 211 -10.42 12.84 1.47
CA ARG A 211 -9.62 13.75 2.30
C ARG A 211 -9.48 13.18 3.71
N ILE A 212 -8.33 13.42 4.31
CA ILE A 212 -8.09 13.12 5.73
C ILE A 212 -8.77 14.22 6.57
N SER A 213 -9.46 13.86 7.65
CA SER A 213 -10.07 14.87 8.52
C SER A 213 -8.99 15.62 9.33
N GLU A 214 -9.24 16.89 9.62
CA GLU A 214 -8.31 17.72 10.39
C GLU A 214 -8.03 17.12 11.77
N GLU A 215 -9.07 16.61 12.44
CA GLU A 215 -8.98 15.94 13.74
C GLU A 215 -8.04 14.73 13.70
N PHE A 216 -8.13 13.90 12.65
CA PHE A 216 -7.25 12.75 12.47
C PHE A 216 -5.80 13.19 12.24
N VAL A 217 -5.58 14.22 11.42
CA VAL A 217 -4.23 14.75 11.16
C VAL A 217 -3.58 15.26 12.46
N GLU A 218 -4.30 16.03 13.27
CA GLU A 218 -3.79 16.52 14.56
C GLU A 218 -3.50 15.37 15.53
N HIS A 219 -4.40 14.39 15.62
CA HIS A 219 -4.20 13.21 16.46
C HIS A 219 -2.93 12.44 16.05
N ALA A 220 -2.79 12.13 14.77
CA ALA A 220 -1.62 11.42 14.23
C ALA A 220 -0.31 12.20 14.43
N ARG A 221 -0.33 13.53 14.30
CA ARG A 221 0.85 14.39 14.52
C ARG A 221 1.27 14.44 15.99
N SER A 222 0.31 14.48 16.93
CA SER A 222 0.60 14.55 18.37
C SER A 222 1.24 13.26 18.91
N ARG A 223 0.96 12.12 18.27
CA ARG A 223 1.46 10.79 18.66
C ARG A 223 2.94 10.54 18.30
N LYS A 224 3.65 11.56 17.78
CA LYS A 224 5.01 11.53 17.22
C LYS A 224 6.11 10.89 18.08
N VAL A 225 5.91 10.64 19.37
CA VAL A 225 6.96 10.08 20.25
C VAL A 225 6.92 8.55 20.37
N SER A 226 5.79 7.89 20.10
CA SER A 226 5.67 6.44 20.38
C SER A 226 5.97 5.50 19.20
N PHE A 227 5.88 5.97 17.94
CA PHE A 227 5.86 5.07 16.76
C PHE A 227 7.05 5.20 15.79
N ILE A 228 7.85 6.26 15.90
CA ILE A 228 8.99 6.51 14.99
C ILE A 228 10.05 5.39 15.07
N ASN A 229 10.12 4.65 16.19
CA ASN A 229 11.06 3.54 16.35
C ASN A 229 10.51 2.15 15.97
N PHE A 230 9.20 1.97 15.79
CA PHE A 230 8.63 0.65 15.57
C PHE A 230 8.42 0.31 14.09
N PHE A 231 7.95 1.25 13.27
CA PHE A 231 7.50 0.87 11.92
C PHE A 231 8.58 0.83 10.85
N ARG A 232 9.61 1.68 10.88
CA ARG A 232 10.57 1.71 9.74
C ARG A 232 11.78 0.79 9.90
N THR A 233 12.25 0.61 11.13
CA THR A 233 13.46 -0.17 11.44
C THR A 233 13.11 -1.51 12.10
N ALA A 234 12.03 -1.57 12.90
CA ALA A 234 11.58 -2.83 13.47
C ALA A 234 10.78 -3.70 12.47
N GLN A 235 10.14 -3.14 11.43
CA GLN A 235 9.53 -4.00 10.38
C GLN A 235 10.56 -4.93 9.73
N LYS A 236 11.68 -4.42 9.20
CA LYS A 236 12.65 -5.27 8.49
C LYS A 236 13.33 -6.34 9.36
N THR A 237 13.51 -6.07 10.66
CA THR A 237 14.21 -6.98 11.58
C THR A 237 13.23 -7.88 12.35
N THR A 238 12.14 -7.34 12.89
CA THR A 238 11.11 -8.10 13.62
C THR A 238 10.27 -8.96 12.68
N GLN A 239 9.99 -8.54 11.44
CA GLN A 239 9.25 -9.37 10.48
C GLN A 239 10.10 -10.53 9.97
N ARG A 240 11.41 -10.33 9.76
CA ARG A 240 12.35 -11.44 9.50
C ARG A 240 12.38 -12.43 10.66
N THR A 241 12.45 -11.95 11.91
CA THR A 241 12.49 -12.81 13.10
C THR A 241 11.17 -13.55 13.34
N LEU A 242 10.02 -12.88 13.20
CA LEU A 242 8.70 -13.52 13.32
C LEU A 242 8.46 -14.51 12.19
N PHE A 243 8.91 -14.18 10.97
CA PHE A 243 8.89 -15.10 9.85
C PHE A 243 9.79 -16.33 10.09
N THR A 244 11.00 -16.17 10.64
CA THR A 244 11.84 -17.32 11.02
C THR A 244 11.19 -18.19 12.09
N THR A 245 10.43 -17.60 13.02
CA THR A 245 9.66 -18.37 14.02
C THR A 245 8.49 -19.11 13.37
N LEU A 246 7.78 -18.49 12.43
CA LEU A 246 6.74 -19.15 11.64
C LEU A 246 7.32 -20.29 10.79
N LEU A 247 8.48 -20.09 10.14
CA LEU A 247 9.20 -21.13 9.40
C LEU A 247 9.56 -22.34 10.27
N GLY A 248 9.87 -22.12 11.56
CA GLY A 248 10.07 -23.20 12.53
C GLY A 248 8.82 -24.05 12.80
N VAL A 249 7.62 -23.48 12.64
CA VAL A 249 6.31 -24.16 12.76
C VAL A 249 5.84 -24.77 11.42
N PHE A 250 6.50 -24.43 10.32
CA PHE A 250 6.11 -24.76 8.95
C PHE A 250 7.10 -25.67 8.16
N PRO A 251 7.84 -26.64 8.74
CA PRO A 251 8.77 -27.47 7.97
C PRO A 251 8.07 -28.31 6.88
N LYS A 252 6.82 -28.74 7.10
CA LYS A 252 6.00 -29.43 6.08
C LYS A 252 5.60 -28.51 4.93
N VAL A 253 5.38 -27.23 5.21
CA VAL A 253 5.12 -26.21 4.19
C VAL A 253 6.36 -26.05 3.33
N MET A 254 7.55 -25.97 3.92
CA MET A 254 8.81 -25.90 3.16
C MET A 254 9.04 -27.13 2.27
N ASN A 255 8.62 -28.33 2.71
CA ASN A 255 8.64 -29.54 1.89
C ASN A 255 7.63 -29.52 0.73
N VAL A 256 6.46 -28.92 0.92
CA VAL A 256 5.45 -28.77 -0.16
C VAL A 256 5.85 -27.65 -1.13
N PHE A 257 6.38 -26.54 -0.63
CA PHE A 257 6.93 -25.46 -1.43
C PHE A 257 8.23 -25.86 -2.13
N SER A 258 9.01 -26.81 -1.60
CA SER A 258 10.18 -27.36 -2.29
C SER A 258 9.81 -28.44 -3.32
N GLN A 259 8.68 -29.12 -3.15
CA GLN A 259 8.10 -30.03 -4.16
C GLN A 259 7.55 -29.28 -5.38
N SER A 260 7.04 -28.06 -5.20
CA SER A 260 6.84 -27.12 -6.31
C SER A 260 8.19 -26.52 -6.72
N LYS A 261 9.01 -27.36 -7.37
CA LYS A 261 10.37 -27.07 -7.85
C LYS A 261 10.49 -25.68 -8.48
N GLU A 262 9.46 -25.23 -9.20
CA GLU A 262 9.40 -23.91 -9.84
C GLU A 262 9.25 -22.72 -8.87
N LEU A 263 8.46 -22.87 -7.79
CA LEU A 263 8.22 -21.81 -6.80
C LEU A 263 9.46 -21.55 -5.95
N PHE A 264 10.13 -22.63 -5.51
CA PHE A 264 11.36 -22.54 -4.72
C PHE A 264 12.57 -22.10 -5.56
N LEU A 265 12.66 -22.52 -6.82
CA LEU A 265 13.75 -22.09 -7.73
C LEU A 265 13.56 -20.65 -8.23
N LYS A 266 12.33 -20.16 -8.41
CA LYS A 266 12.07 -18.74 -8.76
C LYS A 266 12.20 -17.81 -7.56
N SER A 267 11.80 -18.22 -6.35
CA SER A 267 12.03 -17.39 -5.15
C SER A 267 13.51 -17.27 -4.77
N ARG A 268 14.37 -18.12 -5.33
CA ARG A 268 15.84 -18.06 -5.16
C ARG A 268 16.53 -17.25 -6.26
N LYS A 269 15.86 -16.98 -7.38
CA LYS A 269 16.44 -16.29 -8.54
C LYS A 269 16.12 -14.79 -8.49
N ASN A 270 17.18 -14.03 -8.16
CA ASN A 270 17.44 -12.63 -8.49
C ASN A 270 16.50 -11.57 -7.87
N ALA A 271 17.06 -10.79 -6.94
CA ALA A 271 16.48 -9.52 -6.45
C ALA A 271 16.13 -8.54 -7.60
N GLU A 272 16.79 -8.67 -8.76
CA GLU A 272 16.56 -7.88 -9.97
C GLU A 272 15.27 -8.29 -10.72
N GLU A 273 14.92 -9.58 -10.71
CA GLU A 273 13.62 -10.06 -11.18
C GLU A 273 12.50 -9.60 -10.24
N GLU A 274 12.67 -9.75 -8.91
CA GLU A 274 11.72 -9.21 -7.93
C GLU A 274 11.49 -7.69 -8.10
N LEU A 275 12.55 -6.91 -8.35
CA LEU A 275 12.48 -5.47 -8.65
C LEU A 275 11.75 -5.17 -9.97
N MET A 276 12.00 -5.93 -11.04
CA MET A 276 11.28 -5.82 -12.32
C MET A 276 9.79 -6.20 -12.18
N LEU A 277 9.48 -7.15 -11.30
CA LEU A 277 8.14 -7.67 -11.06
C LEU A 277 7.31 -6.73 -10.18
N VAL A 278 7.92 -6.07 -9.20
CA VAL A 278 7.30 -4.97 -8.44
C VAL A 278 7.00 -3.76 -9.34
N ARG A 279 7.80 -3.50 -10.39
CA ARG A 279 7.52 -2.45 -11.39
C ARG A 279 6.25 -2.71 -12.21
N GLY A 280 5.77 -3.96 -12.27
CA GLY A 280 4.50 -4.31 -12.94
C GLY A 280 3.25 -3.98 -12.11
N LEU A 281 3.41 -3.73 -10.81
CA LEU A 281 2.33 -3.21 -9.96
C LEU A 281 2.14 -1.71 -10.20
N GLU A 282 0.90 -1.24 -10.11
CA GLU A 282 0.63 0.19 -10.19
C GLU A 282 1.30 0.90 -9.01
N ASP A 283 2.04 1.98 -9.30
CA ASP A 283 2.65 2.81 -8.27
C ASP A 283 1.54 3.48 -7.44
N PRO A 284 1.42 3.19 -6.12
CA PRO A 284 0.39 3.76 -5.27
C PRO A 284 0.41 5.29 -5.27
N GLN A 285 1.57 5.92 -5.45
CA GLN A 285 1.69 7.39 -5.47
C GLN A 285 0.96 8.04 -6.66
N ARG A 286 0.56 7.27 -7.68
CA ARG A 286 -0.31 7.74 -8.79
C ARG A 286 -1.74 8.02 -8.34
N PHE A 287 -2.12 7.51 -7.17
CA PHE A 287 -3.44 7.66 -6.56
C PHE A 287 -3.47 8.75 -5.48
N LEU A 288 -2.33 9.39 -5.20
CA LEU A 288 -2.21 10.53 -4.29
C LEU A 288 -2.05 11.81 -5.09
N TYR A 289 -2.97 12.75 -4.90
CA TYR A 289 -2.98 13.99 -5.67
C TYR A 289 -2.86 15.22 -4.78
N ILE A 290 -2.19 16.24 -5.32
CA ILE A 290 -2.05 17.57 -4.72
C ILE A 290 -2.83 18.56 -5.58
N PRO A 291 -3.68 19.42 -4.99
CA PRO A 291 -4.37 20.45 -5.74
C PRO A 291 -3.41 21.55 -6.22
N THR A 292 -3.49 21.89 -7.50
CA THR A 292 -2.74 23.00 -8.11
C THR A 292 -3.69 23.90 -8.87
N ALA A 293 -3.25 25.09 -9.28
CA ALA A 293 -4.07 26.02 -10.04
C ALA A 293 -4.50 25.48 -11.41
N ARG A 294 -3.85 24.42 -11.92
CA ARG A 294 -4.21 23.74 -13.18
C ARG A 294 -4.98 22.43 -12.96
N GLY A 295 -5.31 22.09 -11.71
CA GLY A 295 -5.98 20.86 -11.35
C GLY A 295 -5.14 19.96 -10.45
N LEU A 296 -5.51 18.69 -10.38
CA LEU A 296 -4.87 17.72 -9.50
C LEU A 296 -3.60 17.15 -10.14
N VAL A 297 -2.48 17.18 -9.42
CA VAL A 297 -1.20 16.60 -9.84
C VAL A 297 -0.90 15.35 -9.00
N PRO A 298 -0.68 14.17 -9.62
CA PRO A 298 -0.26 12.98 -8.89
C PRO A 298 1.13 13.13 -8.26
N LEU A 299 1.34 12.56 -7.08
CA LEU A 299 2.64 12.59 -6.40
C LEU A 299 3.72 11.77 -7.14
N ALA A 300 3.29 10.73 -7.87
CA ALA A 300 4.16 9.93 -8.73
C ALA A 300 4.64 10.66 -10.00
N ASP A 301 4.10 11.84 -10.32
CA ASP A 301 4.45 12.53 -11.55
C ASP A 301 5.96 12.86 -11.55
N ARG A 302 6.64 12.46 -12.63
CA ARG A 302 8.06 12.69 -12.86
C ARG A 302 8.17 13.53 -14.11
N MET A 303 7.95 14.81 -13.95
CA MET A 303 8.01 15.76 -15.05
C MET A 303 9.17 16.71 -14.79
N ASP A 304 10.10 16.75 -15.74
CA ASP A 304 11.17 17.74 -15.72
C ASP A 304 10.63 19.12 -16.14
N ILE A 305 11.47 20.13 -15.96
CA ILE A 305 11.11 21.53 -16.23
C ILE A 305 10.73 21.72 -17.71
N GLU A 306 11.50 21.12 -18.62
CA GLU A 306 11.27 21.25 -20.06
C GLU A 306 9.95 20.61 -20.49
N SER A 307 9.70 19.37 -20.07
CA SER A 307 8.45 18.66 -20.34
C SER A 307 7.26 19.37 -19.73
N PHE A 308 7.40 19.96 -18.53
CA PHE A 308 6.36 20.80 -17.94
C PHE A 308 6.04 21.99 -18.83
N VAL A 309 7.06 22.69 -19.34
CA VAL A 309 6.88 23.86 -20.21
C VAL A 309 6.18 23.47 -21.51
N ARG A 310 6.65 22.39 -22.16
CA ARG A 310 6.04 21.86 -23.40
C ARG A 310 4.58 21.46 -23.19
N LYS A 311 4.29 20.69 -22.13
CA LYS A 311 2.92 20.27 -21.77
C LYS A 311 2.02 21.45 -21.38
N THR A 312 2.57 22.47 -20.74
CA THR A 312 1.80 23.63 -20.26
C THR A 312 1.40 24.58 -21.37
N LEU A 313 2.25 24.74 -22.36
CA LEU A 313 2.03 25.66 -23.46
C LEU A 313 1.24 25.05 -24.62
N SER A 314 0.86 23.76 -24.54
CA SER A 314 0.17 23.00 -25.60
C SER A 314 0.87 23.08 -26.96
N ALA A 315 2.16 23.44 -26.96
CA ALA A 315 2.80 23.97 -28.14
C ALA A 315 3.62 22.90 -28.82
N SER A 316 3.54 22.91 -30.15
CA SER A 316 4.40 22.16 -31.08
C SER A 316 5.87 22.21 -30.66
N GLU A 317 6.64 21.20 -31.06
CA GLU A 317 8.05 20.98 -30.69
C GLU A 317 8.96 22.22 -30.88
N ASP A 318 8.51 23.21 -31.65
CA ASP A 318 9.23 24.43 -32.07
C ASP A 318 9.18 25.64 -31.11
N VAL A 319 8.57 25.56 -29.92
CA VAL A 319 8.61 26.71 -28.99
C VAL A 319 9.99 26.88 -28.36
N LYS A 320 10.63 28.02 -28.68
CA LYS A 320 11.84 28.48 -28.01
C LYS A 320 11.51 28.85 -26.57
N PHE A 321 12.10 28.13 -25.62
CA PHE A 321 12.08 28.48 -24.20
C PHE A 321 13.51 28.72 -23.71
N LYS A 322 13.65 29.63 -22.74
CA LYS A 322 14.92 29.98 -22.12
C LYS A 322 14.82 29.79 -20.62
N ILE A 323 15.71 28.98 -20.06
CA ILE A 323 15.83 28.76 -18.62
C ILE A 323 17.00 29.60 -18.10
N LYS A 324 16.70 30.57 -17.24
CA LYS A 324 17.70 31.43 -16.58
C LYS A 324 17.69 31.14 -15.09
N ARG A 325 18.86 30.91 -14.47
CA ARG A 325 18.95 30.83 -13.01
C ARG A 325 18.72 32.21 -12.42
N VAL A 326 17.89 32.30 -11.37
CA VAL A 326 17.58 33.54 -10.66
C VAL A 326 18.00 33.38 -9.20
N GLY A 327 18.80 34.33 -8.68
CA GLY A 327 19.31 34.31 -7.31
C GLY A 327 20.74 33.78 -7.19
N GLY A 328 21.21 33.65 -5.94
CA GLY A 328 22.59 33.28 -5.62
C GLY A 328 22.93 31.79 -5.79
N VAL A 329 24.23 31.46 -5.69
CA VAL A 329 24.84 30.13 -5.94
C VAL A 329 24.17 28.96 -5.21
N LEU A 330 23.42 29.25 -4.16
CA LEU A 330 22.91 28.27 -3.20
C LEU A 330 21.38 28.12 -3.20
N ASN A 331 20.66 28.93 -3.98
CA ASN A 331 19.23 28.76 -4.23
C ASN A 331 19.04 28.30 -5.67
N ASP A 332 18.32 27.19 -5.86
CA ASP A 332 18.04 26.66 -7.19
C ASP A 332 16.66 27.16 -7.65
N VAL A 333 16.60 28.44 -7.97
CA VAL A 333 15.43 29.07 -8.57
C VAL A 333 15.73 29.37 -10.04
N TYR A 334 14.78 29.05 -10.91
CA TYR A 334 14.90 29.22 -12.35
C TYR A 334 13.72 30.02 -12.87
N LEU A 335 13.99 31.04 -13.68
CA LEU A 335 13.00 31.72 -14.50
C LEU A 335 12.97 31.02 -15.85
N VAL A 336 11.79 30.53 -16.21
CA VAL A 336 11.53 29.98 -17.54
C VAL A 336 10.73 31.01 -18.32
N GLU A 337 11.33 31.51 -19.39
CA GLU A 337 10.68 32.38 -20.36
C GLU A 337 10.32 31.53 -21.57
N ALA A 338 9.05 31.50 -21.96
CA ALA A 338 8.60 30.83 -23.15
C ALA A 338 7.80 31.79 -24.02
N SER A 339 8.03 31.73 -25.33
CA SER A 339 7.40 32.64 -26.30
C SER A 339 6.51 31.83 -27.26
N PRO A 340 5.32 31.38 -26.83
CA PRO A 340 4.34 30.83 -27.75
C PRO A 340 3.80 31.91 -28.71
N LEU A 341 3.15 31.49 -29.80
CA LEU A 341 2.49 32.38 -30.77
C LEU A 341 1.54 33.42 -30.13
N ASN A 342 0.99 33.12 -28.94
CA ASN A 342 0.03 33.97 -28.22
C ASN A 342 0.66 34.85 -27.11
N GLY A 343 1.98 35.11 -27.16
CA GLY A 343 2.66 36.06 -26.28
C GLY A 343 3.57 35.43 -25.22
N GLU A 344 4.51 36.23 -24.69
CA GLU A 344 5.54 35.78 -23.74
C GLU A 344 4.93 35.34 -22.40
N GLN A 345 5.21 34.11 -21.97
CA GLN A 345 4.85 33.58 -20.66
C GLN A 345 6.10 33.34 -19.81
N LYS A 346 6.02 33.72 -18.52
CA LYS A 346 7.12 33.61 -17.56
C LYS A 346 6.70 32.76 -16.38
N PHE A 347 7.53 31.79 -16.03
CA PHE A 347 7.29 30.87 -14.92
C PHE A 347 8.50 30.85 -13.98
N ILE A 348 8.24 30.72 -12.68
CA ILE A 348 9.29 30.50 -11.68
C ILE A 348 9.26 29.04 -11.25
N VAL A 349 10.40 28.37 -11.36
CA VAL A 349 10.62 27.02 -10.86
C VAL A 349 11.54 27.09 -9.65
N LYS A 350 11.10 26.53 -8.53
CA LYS A 350 11.92 26.40 -7.31
C LYS A 350 12.28 24.93 -7.13
N ARG A 351 13.57 24.63 -7.11
CA ARG A 351 14.09 23.28 -6.79
C ARG A 351 14.68 23.26 -5.38
N PHE A 352 14.24 22.30 -4.59
CA PHE A 352 14.63 22.17 -3.18
C PHE A 352 15.62 21.01 -2.99
N LYS A 353 16.90 21.23 -3.29
CA LYS A 353 17.93 20.18 -3.12
C LYS A 353 18.35 19.99 -1.66
N ASN A 354 18.65 18.75 -1.26
CA ASN A 354 19.15 18.45 0.08
C ASN A 354 20.57 19.00 0.36
N TRP A 355 21.44 19.13 -0.64
CA TRP A 355 22.80 19.69 -0.44
C TRP A 355 22.79 21.19 -0.12
N SER A 356 21.79 21.93 -0.64
CA SER A 356 21.59 23.36 -0.29
C SER A 356 21.26 23.59 1.19
N SER A 357 20.99 22.52 1.94
CA SER A 357 20.67 22.53 3.36
C SER A 357 21.87 22.74 4.28
N PHE A 358 23.10 22.74 3.74
CA PHE A 358 24.30 23.07 4.53
C PHE A 358 24.24 24.48 5.14
N LYS A 359 23.44 25.41 4.59
CA LYS A 359 23.19 26.71 5.23
C LYS A 359 22.27 26.65 6.44
N TRP A 360 21.26 25.80 6.36
CA TRP A 360 20.21 25.71 7.38
C TRP A 360 20.62 24.82 8.53
N PHE A 361 21.57 23.91 8.29
CA PHE A 361 22.07 22.97 9.28
C PHE A 361 22.77 23.67 10.48
N PRO A 362 23.72 24.61 10.29
CA PRO A 362 24.27 25.38 11.40
C PRO A 362 23.20 26.16 12.15
N LEU A 363 22.28 26.83 11.44
CA LEU A 363 21.23 27.60 12.08
C LEU A 363 20.28 26.70 12.88
N ALA A 364 19.93 25.52 12.38
CA ALA A 364 19.12 24.52 13.07
C ALA A 364 19.80 24.01 14.35
N LEU A 365 21.12 23.85 14.34
CA LEU A 365 21.90 23.46 15.52
C LEU A 365 21.94 24.60 16.54
N TRP A 366 22.13 25.84 16.09
CA TRP A 366 22.18 27.03 16.94
C TRP A 366 20.82 27.36 17.59
N THR A 367 19.71 27.01 16.94
CA THR A 367 18.36 27.21 17.48
C THR A 367 17.73 25.94 18.04
N LEU A 368 18.53 24.89 18.25
CA LEU A 368 18.04 23.63 18.81
C LEU A 368 17.39 23.91 20.18
N GLY A 369 16.13 23.49 20.34
CA GLY A 369 15.35 23.76 21.56
C GLY A 369 14.53 25.05 21.56
N THR A 370 14.68 25.94 20.57
CA THR A 370 13.88 27.19 20.45
C THR A 370 13.07 27.27 19.16
N ARG A 371 13.66 26.93 18.00
CA ARG A 371 12.96 26.89 16.70
C ARG A 371 13.47 25.75 15.82
N THR A 372 12.54 25.10 15.11
CA THR A 372 12.85 24.00 14.19
C THR A 372 12.92 24.50 12.75
N PHE A 373 14.10 24.38 12.14
CA PHE A 373 14.29 24.67 10.72
C PHE A 373 14.10 23.41 9.87
N ALA A 374 13.42 23.54 8.72
CA ALA A 374 13.31 22.43 7.76
C ALA A 374 14.64 22.24 7.03
N VAL A 375 15.36 21.18 7.40
CA VAL A 375 16.67 20.85 6.81
C VAL A 375 16.52 20.01 5.54
N SER A 376 15.42 19.27 5.34
CA SER A 376 15.25 18.51 4.09
C SER A 376 14.64 19.39 2.98
N GLY A 377 15.10 19.18 1.74
CA GLY A 377 14.51 19.81 0.56
C GLY A 377 13.03 19.45 0.41
N ARG A 378 12.71 18.18 0.65
CA ARG A 378 11.35 17.63 0.69
C ARG A 378 10.41 18.42 1.62
N SER A 379 10.79 18.64 2.87
CA SER A 379 9.95 19.37 3.83
C SER A 379 9.78 20.85 3.46
N ARG A 380 10.80 21.47 2.83
CA ARG A 380 10.69 22.84 2.34
C ARG A 380 9.72 22.97 1.16
N LEU A 381 9.78 22.06 0.20
CA LEU A 381 8.81 21.99 -0.91
C LEU A 381 7.39 21.82 -0.37
N GLU A 382 7.23 20.90 0.59
CA GLU A 382 5.96 20.61 1.22
C GLU A 382 5.35 21.84 1.92
N ARG A 383 6.15 22.52 2.75
CA ARG A 383 5.73 23.74 3.44
C ARG A 383 5.35 24.86 2.48
N GLU A 384 6.14 25.06 1.41
CA GLU A 384 5.83 26.03 0.37
C GLU A 384 4.49 25.71 -0.31
N CYS A 385 4.22 24.43 -0.58
CA CYS A 385 2.96 24.02 -1.20
C CYS A 385 1.77 24.26 -0.25
N ALA A 386 1.88 23.76 0.98
CA ALA A 386 0.83 23.85 1.98
C ALA A 386 0.49 25.30 2.33
N ILE A 387 1.50 26.16 2.55
CA ILE A 387 1.24 27.56 2.94
C ILE A 387 0.59 28.35 1.80
N ASN A 388 1.02 28.14 0.55
CA ASN A 388 0.41 28.81 -0.59
C ASN A 388 -1.04 28.34 -0.80
N GLN A 389 -1.32 27.04 -0.67
CA GLN A 389 -2.69 26.53 -0.75
C GLN A 389 -3.58 27.09 0.38
N PHE A 390 -3.07 27.11 1.61
CA PHE A 390 -3.77 27.66 2.77
C PHE A 390 -4.07 29.16 2.62
N LEU A 391 -3.09 29.97 2.22
CA LEU A 391 -3.29 31.40 2.03
C LEU A 391 -4.22 31.68 0.84
N HIS A 392 -4.09 30.92 -0.25
CA HIS A 392 -4.98 31.03 -1.41
C HIS A 392 -6.43 30.69 -1.05
N SER A 393 -6.67 29.63 -0.27
CA SER A 393 -8.02 29.24 0.17
C SER A 393 -8.67 30.28 1.09
N ARG A 394 -7.86 31.10 1.77
CA ARG A 394 -8.28 32.26 2.58
C ARG A 394 -8.42 33.56 1.77
N GLY A 395 -8.25 33.52 0.45
CA GLY A 395 -8.43 34.67 -0.44
C GLY A 395 -7.20 35.59 -0.57
N TYR A 396 -6.05 35.22 0.01
CA TYR A 396 -4.82 36.00 -0.15
C TYR A 396 -4.23 35.81 -1.55
N ARG A 397 -3.64 36.89 -2.08
CA ARG A 397 -2.92 36.87 -3.36
C ARG A 397 -1.54 36.24 -3.15
N VAL A 398 -1.46 34.94 -3.38
CA VAL A 398 -0.21 34.18 -3.36
C VAL A 398 0.09 33.59 -4.74
N PRO A 399 1.37 33.27 -5.05
CA PRO A 399 1.73 32.62 -6.30
C PRO A 399 0.92 31.34 -6.53
N ARG A 400 0.37 31.22 -7.73
CA ARG A 400 -0.37 30.01 -8.14
C ARG A 400 0.62 28.90 -8.45
N ILE A 401 0.55 27.83 -7.66
CA ILE A 401 1.32 26.61 -7.94
C ILE A 401 0.73 25.96 -9.17
N LEU A 402 1.53 25.82 -10.22
CA LEU A 402 1.09 25.21 -11.49
C LEU A 402 1.38 23.71 -11.55
N HIS A 403 2.43 23.26 -10.88
CA HIS A 403 2.86 21.87 -10.81
C HIS A 403 3.78 21.65 -9.60
N VAL A 404 3.82 20.41 -9.10
CA VAL A 404 4.67 19.97 -8.00
C VAL A 404 5.27 18.61 -8.38
N ASN A 405 6.59 18.50 -8.32
CA ASN A 405 7.31 17.24 -8.50
C ASN A 405 8.03 16.93 -7.19
N HIS A 406 7.76 15.74 -6.64
CA HIS A 406 8.27 15.30 -5.34
C HIS A 406 9.50 14.39 -5.42
N ASN A 407 9.87 13.98 -6.64
CA ASN A 407 10.86 12.94 -6.89
C ASN A 407 12.25 13.47 -7.32
N GLU A 408 12.48 14.78 -7.26
CA GLU A 408 13.66 15.48 -7.80
C GLU A 408 14.71 16.03 -6.81
#